data_AF-A0A093IR47-F1
#
_entry.id   AF-A0A093IR47-F1
#
_cell.length_a   1.000
_cell.length_b   1.000
_cell.length_c   1.000
_cell.angle_alpha   90.00
_cell.angle_beta   90.00
_cell.angle_gamma   90.00
#
_symmetry.space_group_name_H-M   'P 1'
#
loop_
_entity.id
_entity.type
_entity.pdbx_description
1 polymer ?
#
loop_
_entity_poly.entity_id
_entity_poly.type
_entity_poly.pdbx_seq_one_letter_code
_entity_poly.pdbx_strand_id
1 'polypeptide(L)'
;SSSESISVPMIPLGLKETKELDLLAPLKDFISEHYGEEGILFEKEIKEFMELRQAMRTPSRNEAGLELLMEYYNQLYFFDSRFFPPTTSLGVFFHWYDSLTGVPSHQRALAFEKGSVLFNIGALHTQIGARQDRASLPGLNQAIDAFQKAAGAFNYLKENFSNAPSLDMSAASLNMLVRLMVAQVQECVFEKMTLLRAQHDFLTRLQLAQEAARVEDVYSLVHQTMTQAHVKDYVPFSWTTMVHVKSEHFKALSHYFAAIALCDCPVASDAELPEHEKAFIQFHITMPEGPSLHVLLQDPEERRKLGKAHLKKAIMKHEEAMRIHGLCKILRKMDILQEVLSFAHKRSLSKYSEIDHEEDFFETGDAPDIHPKTHQKPEIKSPNFSQVKVTDLFHRLGPLSVFSAKNKWYPARRVHLMRGENGFGFTLRGDSPVLIAGVIPGGCAAEAGLKEGDYIISVNGKDCKWSKHAEVVQLLKSTGEEGVEISVITL
;
A
#
# COMPACT_ATOMS: atom_id res chain seq x y z
N SER A 1 -13.16 -36.44 10.50
CA SER A 1 -13.03 -36.23 9.05
C SER A 1 -12.59 -34.80 8.83
N SER A 2 -11.48 -34.61 8.12
CA SER A 2 -10.84 -33.32 7.86
C SER A 2 -11.81 -32.39 7.12
N SER A 3 -12.42 -31.43 7.83
CA SER A 3 -13.07 -30.29 7.18
C SER A 3 -11.96 -29.45 6.56
N GLU A 4 -11.78 -29.54 5.25
CA GLU A 4 -11.09 -28.47 4.52
C GLU A 4 -11.81 -27.17 4.89
N SER A 5 -11.13 -26.27 5.59
CA SER A 5 -11.67 -24.98 5.98
C SER A 5 -11.73 -24.10 4.73
N ILE A 6 -12.81 -24.25 3.96
CA ILE A 6 -13.04 -23.45 2.76
C ILE A 6 -13.21 -21.99 3.22
N SER A 7 -12.28 -21.14 2.81
CA SER A 7 -12.25 -19.73 3.22
C SER A 7 -12.91 -18.86 2.16
N VAL A 8 -13.56 -17.76 2.57
CA VAL A 8 -14.26 -16.88 1.63
C VAL A 8 -13.25 -16.19 0.69
N PRO A 9 -13.50 -16.07 -0.62
CA PRO A 9 -12.57 -15.37 -1.52
C PRO A 9 -12.28 -13.93 -1.09
N MET A 10 -11.03 -13.49 -1.27
CA MET A 10 -10.63 -12.09 -1.08
C MET A 10 -10.82 -11.30 -2.39
N ILE A 11 -10.91 -9.98 -2.28
CA ILE A 11 -11.00 -9.00 -3.36
C ILE A 11 -9.58 -8.42 -3.63
N PRO A 12 -8.85 -8.94 -4.63
CA PRO A 12 -7.64 -8.30 -5.11
C PRO A 12 -7.95 -7.16 -6.10
N LEU A 13 -7.04 -6.19 -6.18
CA LEU A 13 -7.09 -5.11 -7.15
C LEU A 13 -6.34 -5.48 -8.43
N GLY A 14 -6.88 -5.02 -9.57
CA GLY A 14 -6.14 -4.96 -10.82
C GLY A 14 -5.02 -3.93 -10.75
N LEU A 15 -3.96 -4.14 -11.52
CA LEU A 15 -2.95 -3.11 -11.71
C LEU A 15 -3.49 -2.04 -12.66
N LYS A 16 -3.14 -0.78 -12.43
CA LYS A 16 -3.25 0.27 -13.44
C LYS A 16 -2.33 -0.08 -14.60
N GLU A 17 -2.82 0.17 -15.81
CA GLU A 17 -2.05 -0.02 -17.04
C GLU A 17 -1.49 1.31 -17.54
N THR A 18 -0.40 1.26 -18.29
CA THR A 18 0.20 2.44 -18.94
C THR A 18 0.67 2.10 -20.34
N LYS A 19 0.83 3.13 -21.18
CA LYS A 19 1.35 3.04 -22.54
C LYS A 19 2.86 3.08 -22.58
N GLU A 20 3.42 2.64 -23.70
CA GLU A 20 4.79 2.96 -24.07
C GLU A 20 4.98 4.47 -24.11
N LEU A 21 6.17 4.90 -23.67
CA LEU A 21 6.52 6.30 -23.57
C LEU A 21 7.93 6.45 -24.12
N ASP A 22 8.05 7.10 -25.27
CA ASP A 22 9.34 7.44 -25.83
C ASP A 22 9.88 8.69 -25.15
N LEU A 23 11.02 8.53 -24.48
CA LEU A 23 11.74 9.59 -23.78
C LEU A 23 13.06 9.92 -24.47
N LEU A 24 13.40 9.25 -25.58
CA LEU A 24 14.73 9.33 -26.17
C LEU A 24 15.05 10.75 -26.67
N ALA A 25 14.22 11.29 -27.55
CA ALA A 25 14.42 12.64 -28.07
C ALA A 25 14.28 13.72 -26.98
N PRO A 26 13.19 13.77 -26.17
CA PRO A 26 13.03 14.80 -25.15
C PRO A 26 14.17 14.85 -24.13
N LEU A 27 14.70 13.70 -23.71
CA LEU A 27 15.80 13.66 -22.76
C LEU A 27 17.14 14.04 -23.40
N LYS A 28 17.40 13.64 -24.65
CA LYS A 28 18.60 14.09 -25.38
C LYS A 28 18.61 15.61 -25.53
N ASP A 29 17.48 16.18 -25.95
CA ASP A 29 17.32 17.62 -26.13
C ASP A 29 17.52 18.35 -24.80
N PHE A 30 16.89 17.86 -23.72
CA PHE A 30 17.08 18.42 -22.39
C PHE A 30 18.54 18.35 -21.91
N ILE A 31 19.24 17.24 -22.17
CA ILE A 31 20.65 17.09 -21.82
C ILE A 31 21.51 18.14 -22.53
N SER A 32 21.27 18.36 -23.81
CA SER A 32 22.02 19.35 -24.58
C SER A 32 21.68 20.79 -24.23
N GLU A 33 20.41 21.10 -24.00
CA GLU A 33 19.98 22.46 -23.67
C GLU A 33 20.31 22.86 -22.23
N HIS A 34 20.04 21.98 -21.26
CA HIS A 34 20.16 22.29 -19.84
C HIS A 34 21.56 22.03 -19.32
N TYR A 35 22.14 20.86 -19.64
CA TYR A 35 23.43 20.44 -19.11
C TYR A 35 24.62 20.81 -20.00
N GLY A 36 24.38 21.26 -21.25
CA GLY A 36 25.45 21.59 -22.20
C GLY A 36 26.26 20.38 -22.66
N GLU A 37 25.71 19.17 -22.49
CA GLU A 37 26.34 17.90 -22.81
C GLU A 37 25.78 17.34 -24.13
N GLU A 38 26.55 16.50 -24.82
CA GLU A 38 26.04 15.84 -26.03
C GLU A 38 25.05 14.73 -25.67
N GLY A 39 23.75 14.94 -25.94
CA GLY A 39 22.69 14.00 -25.55
C GLY A 39 22.89 12.56 -26.08
N ILE A 40 23.56 12.40 -27.23
CA ILE A 40 23.89 11.09 -27.80
C ILE A 40 24.74 10.21 -26.86
N LEU A 41 25.59 10.83 -26.03
CA LEU A 41 26.48 10.13 -25.08
C LEU A 41 25.75 9.48 -23.91
N PHE A 42 24.46 9.82 -23.74
CA PHE A 42 23.57 9.34 -22.68
C PHE A 42 22.45 8.43 -23.21
N GLU A 43 22.49 8.05 -24.50
CA GLU A 43 21.47 7.20 -25.11
C GLU A 43 21.32 5.85 -24.38
N LYS A 44 22.42 5.30 -23.86
CA LYS A 44 22.40 4.03 -23.12
C LYS A 44 21.58 4.18 -21.83
N GLU A 45 21.86 5.20 -21.04
CA GLU A 45 21.19 5.50 -19.76
C GLU A 45 19.70 5.79 -19.98
N ILE A 46 19.37 6.51 -21.05
CA ILE A 46 17.97 6.78 -21.43
C ILE A 46 17.25 5.47 -21.78
N LYS A 47 17.87 4.60 -22.59
CA LYS A 47 17.30 3.29 -22.93
C LYS A 47 17.13 2.40 -21.71
N GLU A 48 18.10 2.37 -20.81
CA GLU A 48 18.04 1.61 -19.56
C GLU A 48 16.85 2.06 -18.68
N PHE A 49 16.64 3.37 -18.54
CA PHE A 49 15.47 3.90 -17.84
C PHE A 49 14.15 3.53 -18.53
N MET A 50 14.10 3.60 -19.88
CA MET A 50 12.93 3.22 -20.66
C MET A 50 12.64 1.71 -20.60
N GLU A 51 13.66 0.87 -20.58
CA GLU A 51 13.55 -0.59 -20.41
C GLU A 51 13.04 -0.94 -19.00
N LEU A 52 13.53 -0.28 -17.96
CA LEU A 52 12.99 -0.42 -16.60
C LEU A 52 11.51 -0.02 -16.54
N ARG A 53 11.15 1.11 -17.17
CA ARG A 53 9.75 1.53 -17.31
C ARG A 53 8.94 0.51 -18.11
N GLN A 54 9.49 -0.12 -19.13
CA GLN A 54 8.78 -1.13 -19.92
C GLN A 54 8.55 -2.41 -19.09
N ALA A 55 9.55 -2.85 -18.35
CA ALA A 55 9.48 -4.04 -17.51
C ALA A 55 8.40 -3.89 -16.42
N MET A 56 8.33 -2.73 -15.75
CA MET A 56 7.38 -2.49 -14.65
C MET A 56 5.90 -2.46 -15.10
N ARG A 57 5.62 -2.39 -16.41
CA ARG A 57 4.25 -2.47 -16.96
C ARG A 57 3.63 -3.85 -16.78
N THR A 58 4.45 -4.90 -16.72
CA THR A 58 4.01 -6.29 -16.57
C THR A 58 4.80 -6.98 -15.45
N PRO A 59 4.66 -6.51 -14.20
CA PRO A 59 5.42 -7.07 -13.08
C PRO A 59 4.91 -8.48 -12.76
N SER A 60 5.81 -9.34 -12.28
CA SER A 60 5.43 -10.66 -11.80
C SER A 60 4.58 -10.55 -10.52
N ARG A 61 3.67 -11.50 -10.32
CA ARG A 61 2.72 -11.49 -9.19
C ARG A 61 3.32 -12.09 -7.92
N ASN A 62 4.48 -11.57 -7.51
CA ASN A 62 5.32 -12.03 -6.40
C ASN A 62 6.25 -10.89 -5.91
N GLU A 63 7.15 -11.20 -4.97
CA GLU A 63 8.09 -10.23 -4.40
C GLU A 63 9.01 -9.59 -5.46
N ALA A 64 9.47 -10.34 -6.46
CA ALA A 64 10.31 -9.79 -7.54
C ALA A 64 9.58 -8.69 -8.34
N GLY A 65 8.25 -8.80 -8.49
CA GLY A 65 7.46 -7.74 -9.13
C GLY A 65 7.30 -6.50 -8.26
N LEU A 66 7.24 -6.67 -6.94
CA LEU A 66 7.26 -5.55 -5.99
C LEU A 66 8.62 -4.84 -6.00
N GLU A 67 9.71 -5.60 -6.04
CA GLU A 67 11.07 -5.07 -6.16
C GLU A 67 11.24 -4.26 -7.44
N LEU A 68 10.78 -4.77 -8.58
CA LEU A 68 10.80 -4.07 -9.88
C LEU A 68 10.01 -2.75 -9.85
N LEU A 69 8.79 -2.75 -9.28
CA LEU A 69 7.99 -1.55 -9.14
C LEU A 69 8.66 -0.52 -8.22
N MET A 70 9.26 -0.98 -7.11
CA MET A 70 9.97 -0.13 -6.16
C MET A 70 11.27 0.43 -6.75
N GLU A 71 11.99 -0.36 -7.54
CA GLU A 71 13.18 0.07 -8.26
C GLU A 71 12.85 1.23 -9.21
N TYR A 72 11.81 1.07 -10.04
CA TYR A 72 11.34 2.14 -10.91
C TYR A 72 10.87 3.36 -10.12
N TYR A 73 10.06 3.16 -9.07
CA TYR A 73 9.59 4.25 -8.20
C TYR A 73 10.75 5.06 -7.63
N ASN A 74 11.82 4.40 -7.17
CA ASN A 74 12.99 5.05 -6.62
C ASN A 74 13.84 5.73 -7.71
N GLN A 75 13.92 5.20 -8.93
CA GLN A 75 14.55 5.90 -10.06
C GLN A 75 13.80 7.20 -10.41
N LEU A 76 12.48 7.27 -10.23
CA LEU A 76 11.72 8.50 -10.45
C LEU A 76 12.14 9.65 -9.52
N TYR A 77 12.78 9.39 -8.37
CA TYR A 77 13.36 10.45 -7.53
C TYR A 77 14.53 11.16 -8.25
N PHE A 78 15.44 10.37 -8.83
CA PHE A 78 16.56 10.91 -9.59
C PHE A 78 16.06 11.56 -10.88
N PHE A 79 15.15 10.91 -11.59
CA PHE A 79 14.55 11.42 -12.81
C PHE A 79 13.90 12.80 -12.63
N ASP A 80 13.14 12.98 -11.54
CA ASP A 80 12.56 14.27 -11.14
C ASP A 80 13.63 15.36 -10.99
N SER A 81 14.67 15.03 -10.21
CA SER A 81 15.75 15.96 -9.92
C SER A 81 16.61 16.27 -11.15
N ARG A 82 16.65 15.41 -12.15
CA ARG A 82 17.46 15.55 -13.37
C ARG A 82 16.72 16.22 -14.53
N PHE A 83 15.40 16.06 -14.66
CA PHE A 83 14.70 16.43 -15.89
C PHE A 83 13.42 17.25 -15.70
N PHE A 84 13.00 17.53 -14.46
CA PHE A 84 11.77 18.29 -14.18
C PHE A 84 12.09 19.63 -13.50
N PRO A 85 12.42 20.68 -14.28
CA PRO A 85 12.63 22.02 -13.74
C PRO A 85 11.29 22.63 -13.30
N PRO A 86 11.26 23.54 -12.30
CA PRO A 86 10.02 24.18 -11.86
C PRO A 86 9.34 25.05 -12.92
N THR A 87 10.11 25.58 -13.89
CA THR A 87 9.63 26.61 -14.84
C THR A 87 9.33 26.10 -16.23
N THR A 88 9.75 24.88 -16.56
CA THR A 88 9.69 24.35 -17.94
C THR A 88 9.16 22.94 -17.90
N SER A 89 8.44 22.53 -18.94
CA SER A 89 7.96 21.17 -19.08
C SER A 89 8.80 20.42 -20.11
N LEU A 90 9.11 19.15 -19.83
CA LEU A 90 9.73 18.23 -20.79
C LEU A 90 8.82 17.95 -22.02
N GLY A 91 7.56 18.42 -22.01
CA GLY A 91 6.62 18.21 -23.11
C GLY A 91 6.02 16.80 -23.17
N VAL A 92 6.35 15.93 -22.21
CA VAL A 92 5.91 14.54 -22.15
C VAL A 92 4.62 14.38 -21.34
N PHE A 93 3.75 13.47 -21.78
CA PHE A 93 2.52 13.10 -21.08
C PHE A 93 2.58 11.65 -20.59
N PHE A 94 2.45 11.45 -19.29
CA PHE A 94 2.26 10.15 -18.67
C PHE A 94 0.80 9.72 -18.82
N HIS A 95 0.57 8.56 -19.44
CA HIS A 95 -0.77 8.03 -19.68
C HIS A 95 -1.00 6.80 -18.80
N TRP A 96 -2.08 6.81 -18.02
CA TRP A 96 -2.46 5.68 -17.18
C TRP A 96 -3.94 5.37 -17.34
N TYR A 97 -4.26 4.10 -17.17
CA TYR A 97 -5.61 3.60 -17.15
C TYR A 97 -6.02 3.32 -15.71
N ASP A 98 -7.23 3.73 -15.40
CA ASP A 98 -7.89 3.47 -14.13
C ASP A 98 -8.04 1.96 -13.87
N SER A 99 -7.68 1.51 -12.66
CA SER A 99 -7.67 0.06 -12.33
C SER A 99 -9.05 -0.58 -12.18
N LEU A 100 -10.11 0.19 -11.97
CA LEU A 100 -11.47 -0.33 -11.75
C LEU A 100 -12.33 -0.28 -13.01
N THR A 101 -12.15 0.78 -13.82
CA THR A 101 -13.01 1.08 -14.98
C THR A 101 -12.26 1.06 -16.30
N GLY A 102 -10.93 1.14 -16.30
CA GLY A 102 -10.12 1.27 -17.51
C GLY A 102 -10.22 2.65 -18.18
N VAL A 103 -10.81 3.65 -17.53
CA VAL A 103 -10.87 5.02 -18.06
C VAL A 103 -9.44 5.61 -18.16
N PRO A 104 -9.04 6.18 -19.30
CA PRO A 104 -7.72 6.79 -19.46
C PRO A 104 -7.62 8.16 -18.79
N SER A 105 -6.49 8.40 -18.12
CA SER A 105 -6.06 9.70 -17.61
C SER A 105 -4.63 10.00 -18.09
N HIS A 106 -4.32 11.27 -18.33
CA HIS A 106 -2.98 11.69 -18.73
C HIS A 106 -2.58 13.01 -18.07
N GLN A 107 -1.32 13.12 -17.65
CA GLN A 107 -0.76 14.36 -17.09
C GLN A 107 0.72 14.52 -17.45
N ARG A 108 1.20 15.77 -17.44
CA ARG A 108 2.63 16.08 -17.58
C ARG A 108 3.41 15.96 -16.27
N ALA A 109 2.72 16.04 -15.13
CA ALA A 109 3.35 16.03 -13.83
C ALA A 109 3.91 14.63 -13.51
N LEU A 110 5.19 14.56 -13.18
CA LEU A 110 5.85 13.31 -12.77
C LEU A 110 5.20 12.68 -11.52
N ALA A 111 4.59 13.51 -10.67
CA ALA A 111 3.82 13.04 -9.52
C ALA A 111 2.69 12.07 -9.94
N PHE A 112 2.11 12.20 -11.13
CA PHE A 112 1.11 11.25 -11.63
C PHE A 112 1.71 9.87 -11.94
N GLU A 113 2.91 9.82 -12.55
CA GLU A 113 3.64 8.57 -12.78
C GLU A 113 4.00 7.92 -11.44
N LYS A 114 4.61 8.68 -10.52
CA LYS A 114 4.97 8.21 -9.18
C LYS A 114 3.76 7.64 -8.42
N GLY A 115 2.66 8.38 -8.39
CA GLY A 115 1.42 7.97 -7.72
C GLY A 115 0.81 6.70 -8.32
N SER A 116 0.83 6.57 -9.65
CA SER A 116 0.30 5.40 -10.35
C SER A 116 1.15 4.14 -10.13
N VAL A 117 2.47 4.27 -10.09
CA VAL A 117 3.39 3.16 -9.72
C VAL A 117 3.15 2.74 -8.27
N LEU A 118 3.00 3.71 -7.35
CA LEU A 118 2.70 3.41 -5.94
C LEU A 118 1.34 2.71 -5.78
N PHE A 119 0.34 3.11 -6.56
CA PHE A 119 -0.93 2.40 -6.61
C PHE A 119 -0.73 0.94 -7.01
N ASN A 120 0.09 0.67 -8.03
CA ASN A 120 0.41 -0.69 -8.48
C ASN A 120 1.16 -1.51 -7.43
N ILE A 121 2.04 -0.89 -6.63
CA ILE A 121 2.67 -1.55 -5.46
C ILE A 121 1.58 -2.02 -4.48
N GLY A 122 0.63 -1.14 -4.14
CA GLY A 122 -0.51 -1.48 -3.28
C GLY A 122 -1.38 -2.59 -3.87
N ALA A 123 -1.74 -2.47 -5.15
CA ALA A 123 -2.54 -3.46 -5.86
C ALA A 123 -1.84 -4.83 -5.95
N LEU A 124 -0.53 -4.88 -6.19
CA LEU A 124 0.24 -6.12 -6.24
C LEU A 124 0.27 -6.83 -4.88
N HIS A 125 0.41 -6.08 -3.79
CA HIS A 125 0.27 -6.64 -2.44
C HIS A 125 -1.11 -7.30 -2.23
N THR A 126 -2.21 -6.71 -2.74
CA THR A 126 -3.54 -7.34 -2.62
C THR A 126 -3.63 -8.67 -3.36
N GLN A 127 -2.98 -8.78 -4.53
CA GLN A 127 -2.93 -10.01 -5.31
C GLN A 127 -2.11 -11.09 -4.60
N ILE A 128 -0.99 -10.70 -3.99
CA ILE A 128 -0.15 -11.62 -3.18
C ILE A 128 -0.94 -12.11 -1.96
N GLY A 129 -1.62 -11.21 -1.24
CA GLY A 129 -2.43 -11.56 -0.06
C GLY A 129 -3.59 -12.49 -0.39
N ALA A 130 -4.31 -12.22 -1.49
CA ALA A 130 -5.44 -13.04 -1.93
C ALA A 130 -5.05 -14.47 -2.39
N ARG A 131 -3.77 -14.69 -2.72
CA ARG A 131 -3.24 -15.99 -3.19
C ARG A 131 -2.72 -16.89 -2.07
N GLN A 132 -2.60 -16.38 -0.86
CA GLN A 132 -2.04 -17.15 0.25
C GLN A 132 -2.97 -18.29 0.65
N ASP A 133 -2.37 -19.41 1.07
CA ASP A 133 -3.10 -20.51 1.71
C ASP A 133 -3.51 -20.14 3.14
N ARG A 134 -4.76 -19.72 3.30
CA ARG A 134 -5.31 -19.27 4.58
C ARG A 134 -5.78 -20.41 5.49
N ALA A 135 -5.65 -21.67 5.06
CA ALA A 135 -5.79 -22.82 5.96
C ALA A 135 -4.54 -23.04 6.83
N SER A 136 -3.42 -22.39 6.48
CA SER A 136 -2.15 -22.49 7.20
C SER A 136 -1.82 -21.20 7.97
N LEU A 137 -1.21 -21.35 9.15
CA LEU A 137 -0.75 -20.20 9.94
C LEU A 137 0.29 -19.32 9.19
N PRO A 138 1.28 -19.89 8.47
CA PRO A 138 2.19 -19.09 7.65
C PRO A 138 1.49 -18.31 6.55
N GLY A 139 0.54 -18.92 5.83
CA GLY A 139 -0.19 -18.23 4.76
C GLY A 139 -1.12 -17.14 5.29
N LEU A 140 -1.77 -17.34 6.44
CA LEU A 140 -2.52 -16.28 7.13
C LEU A 140 -1.65 -15.09 7.53
N ASN A 141 -0.48 -15.33 8.12
CA ASN A 141 0.43 -14.25 8.48
C ASN A 141 0.94 -13.49 7.25
N GLN A 142 1.21 -14.18 6.14
CA GLN A 142 1.57 -13.55 4.87
C GLN A 142 0.42 -12.75 4.27
N ALA A 143 -0.83 -13.25 4.35
CA ALA A 143 -2.02 -12.54 3.87
C ALA A 143 -2.25 -11.25 4.67
N ILE A 144 -2.14 -11.33 6.00
CA ILE A 144 -2.21 -10.18 6.91
C ILE A 144 -1.16 -9.16 6.50
N ASP A 145 0.12 -9.55 6.45
CA ASP A 145 1.22 -8.63 6.11
C ASP A 145 1.02 -7.95 4.75
N ALA A 146 0.60 -8.71 3.73
CA ALA A 146 0.35 -8.19 2.40
C ALA A 146 -0.80 -7.17 2.37
N PHE A 147 -1.95 -7.45 2.98
CA PHE A 147 -3.05 -6.49 3.02
C PHE A 147 -2.74 -5.27 3.90
N GLN A 148 -1.95 -5.40 4.96
CA GLN A 148 -1.46 -4.27 5.75
C GLN A 148 -0.54 -3.33 4.95
N LYS A 149 0.36 -3.90 4.13
CA LYS A 149 1.22 -3.15 3.21
C LYS A 149 0.42 -2.49 2.08
N ALA A 150 -0.59 -3.18 1.54
CA ALA A 150 -1.50 -2.60 0.55
C ALA A 150 -2.27 -1.40 1.13
N ALA A 151 -2.82 -1.54 2.34
CA ALA A 151 -3.48 -0.44 3.05
C ALA A 151 -2.53 0.76 3.23
N GLY A 152 -1.26 0.50 3.59
CA GLY A 152 -0.25 1.54 3.75
C GLY A 152 0.10 2.25 2.46
N ALA A 153 0.23 1.54 1.33
CA ALA A 153 0.46 2.14 0.03
C ALA A 153 -0.69 3.08 -0.38
N PHE A 154 -1.95 2.64 -0.24
CA PHE A 154 -3.11 3.48 -0.57
C PHE A 154 -3.27 4.66 0.41
N ASN A 155 -2.98 4.46 1.69
CA ASN A 155 -3.03 5.54 2.67
C ASN A 155 -1.94 6.59 2.42
N TYR A 156 -0.72 6.16 2.09
CA TYR A 156 0.36 7.06 1.71
C TYR A 156 0.01 7.85 0.45
N LEU A 157 -0.57 7.19 -0.56
CA LEU A 157 -1.02 7.84 -1.79
C LEU A 157 -2.06 8.94 -1.48
N LYS A 158 -3.04 8.63 -0.62
CA LYS A 158 -4.08 9.58 -0.18
C LYS A 158 -3.50 10.81 0.54
N GLU A 159 -2.49 10.62 1.37
CA GLU A 159 -1.90 11.69 2.19
C GLU A 159 -0.92 12.58 1.41
N ASN A 160 -0.22 12.02 0.42
CA ASN A 160 0.89 12.69 -0.25
C ASN A 160 0.59 13.16 -1.69
N PHE A 161 -0.53 12.72 -2.29
CA PHE A 161 -0.90 13.03 -3.68
C PHE A 161 -2.29 13.68 -3.75
N SER A 162 -2.38 14.93 -3.31
CA SER A 162 -3.65 15.65 -3.07
C SER A 162 -4.49 15.95 -4.31
N ASN A 163 -3.86 16.04 -5.49
CA ASN A 163 -4.52 16.38 -6.75
C ASN A 163 -4.74 15.12 -7.59
N ALA A 164 -5.76 14.33 -7.23
CA ALA A 164 -6.09 13.06 -7.85
C ALA A 164 -6.30 13.18 -9.38
N PRO A 165 -5.44 12.55 -10.21
CA PRO A 165 -5.54 12.59 -11.68
C PRO A 165 -6.63 11.71 -12.28
N SER A 166 -7.09 10.73 -11.50
CA SER A 166 -8.00 9.66 -11.91
C SER A 166 -8.87 9.26 -10.71
N LEU A 167 -10.04 8.67 -11.00
CA LEU A 167 -11.04 8.36 -9.99
C LEU A 167 -10.57 7.28 -9.00
N ASP A 168 -9.79 6.28 -9.43
CA ASP A 168 -9.16 5.28 -8.55
C ASP A 168 -8.25 5.89 -7.48
N MET A 169 -7.66 7.05 -7.78
CA MET A 169 -6.76 7.76 -6.88
C MET A 169 -7.44 8.94 -6.15
N SER A 170 -8.75 9.10 -6.29
CA SER A 170 -9.49 10.09 -5.50
C SER A 170 -9.41 9.77 -4.00
N ALA A 171 -9.44 10.79 -3.14
CA ALA A 171 -9.39 10.60 -1.69
C ALA A 171 -10.48 9.65 -1.18
N ALA A 172 -11.66 9.69 -1.81
CA ALA A 172 -12.76 8.80 -1.48
C ALA A 172 -12.49 7.34 -1.90
N SER A 173 -12.05 7.11 -3.14
CA SER A 173 -11.68 5.77 -3.61
C SER A 173 -10.55 5.18 -2.76
N LEU A 174 -9.50 5.95 -2.47
CA LEU A 174 -8.39 5.50 -1.64
C LEU A 174 -8.83 5.22 -0.20
N ASN A 175 -9.70 6.03 0.40
CA ASN A 175 -10.28 5.73 1.71
C ASN A 175 -11.10 4.43 1.68
N MET A 176 -11.90 4.20 0.63
CA MET A 176 -12.63 2.95 0.44
C MET A 176 -11.68 1.75 0.33
N LEU A 177 -10.62 1.86 -0.48
CA LEU A 177 -9.62 0.80 -0.66
C LEU A 177 -8.87 0.50 0.65
N VAL A 178 -8.46 1.51 1.41
CA VAL A 178 -7.85 1.33 2.74
C VAL A 178 -8.80 0.58 3.67
N ARG A 179 -10.08 0.95 3.72
CA ARG A 179 -11.08 0.26 4.55
C ARG A 179 -11.27 -1.19 4.12
N LEU A 180 -11.32 -1.45 2.81
CA LEU A 180 -11.43 -2.80 2.28
C LEU A 180 -10.22 -3.66 2.69
N MET A 181 -9.00 -3.12 2.58
CA MET A 181 -7.80 -3.84 3.01
C MET A 181 -7.81 -4.15 4.50
N VAL A 182 -8.21 -3.18 5.34
CA VAL A 182 -8.35 -3.37 6.79
C VAL A 182 -9.41 -4.44 7.12
N ALA A 183 -10.53 -4.48 6.39
CA ALA A 183 -11.55 -5.50 6.59
C ALA A 183 -11.03 -6.92 6.23
N GLN A 184 -10.27 -7.06 5.15
CA GLN A 184 -9.63 -8.34 4.79
C GLN A 184 -8.55 -8.77 5.78
N VAL A 185 -7.81 -7.83 6.38
CA VAL A 185 -6.90 -8.12 7.49
C VAL A 185 -7.68 -8.66 8.70
N GLN A 186 -8.80 -8.03 9.05
CA GLN A 186 -9.63 -8.48 10.18
C GLN A 186 -10.20 -9.88 9.95
N GLU A 187 -10.63 -10.18 8.73
CA GLU A 187 -11.06 -11.54 8.34
C GLU A 187 -9.93 -12.56 8.54
N CYS A 188 -8.70 -12.27 8.08
CA CYS A 188 -7.56 -13.14 8.32
C CYS A 188 -7.23 -13.28 9.82
N VAL A 189 -7.43 -12.24 10.63
CA VAL A 189 -7.24 -12.31 12.10
C VAL A 189 -8.27 -13.27 12.72
N PHE A 190 -9.52 -13.20 12.31
CA PHE A 190 -10.56 -14.13 12.73
C PHE A 190 -10.25 -15.58 12.32
N GLU A 191 -9.84 -15.80 11.07
CA GLU A 191 -9.43 -17.12 10.57
C GLU A 191 -8.23 -17.68 11.38
N LYS A 192 -7.23 -16.83 11.66
CA LYS A 192 -6.07 -17.17 12.51
C LYS A 192 -6.49 -17.55 13.92
N MET A 193 -7.46 -16.85 14.50
CA MET A 193 -7.95 -17.16 15.84
C MET A 193 -8.69 -18.51 15.86
N THR A 194 -9.44 -18.81 14.79
CA THR A 194 -10.12 -20.10 14.61
C THR A 194 -9.12 -21.25 14.47
N LEU A 195 -7.99 -21.03 13.79
CA LEU A 195 -6.95 -22.04 13.58
C LEU A 195 -6.13 -22.32 14.86
N LEU A 196 -5.80 -21.29 15.64
CA LEU A 196 -4.94 -21.43 16.82
C LEU A 196 -5.67 -22.00 18.06
N ARG A 197 -6.99 -21.82 18.14
CA ARG A 197 -7.74 -22.15 19.36
C ARG A 197 -8.38 -23.52 19.26
N ALA A 198 -7.66 -24.51 19.79
CA ALA A 198 -8.16 -25.87 20.02
C ALA A 198 -9.11 -25.97 21.24
N GLN A 199 -9.14 -24.95 22.10
CA GLN A 199 -9.96 -24.95 23.31
C GLN A 199 -11.38 -24.47 22.97
N HIS A 200 -12.35 -25.30 23.37
CA HIS A 200 -13.78 -25.08 23.13
C HIS A 200 -14.51 -24.54 24.37
N ASP A 201 -13.78 -23.84 25.24
CA ASP A 201 -14.31 -23.22 26.44
C ASP A 201 -15.22 -22.00 26.14
N PHE A 202 -15.99 -21.60 27.16
CA PHE A 202 -17.00 -20.55 27.05
C PHE A 202 -16.42 -19.20 26.61
N LEU A 203 -15.34 -18.75 27.27
CA LEU A 203 -14.72 -17.46 26.99
C LEU A 203 -14.11 -17.40 25.60
N THR A 204 -13.47 -18.48 25.16
CA THR A 204 -12.92 -18.60 23.81
C THR A 204 -14.01 -18.49 22.75
N ARG A 205 -15.16 -19.12 22.95
CA ARG A 205 -16.29 -19.03 22.00
C ARG A 205 -16.92 -17.64 21.98
N LEU A 206 -17.07 -16.98 23.14
CA LEU A 206 -17.49 -15.57 23.19
C LEU A 206 -16.50 -14.67 22.43
N GLN A 207 -15.20 -14.89 22.59
CA GLN A 207 -14.18 -14.11 21.89
C GLN A 207 -14.23 -14.34 20.37
N LEU A 208 -14.44 -15.57 19.90
CA LEU A 208 -14.66 -15.85 18.47
C LEU A 208 -15.92 -15.16 17.93
N ALA A 209 -17.00 -15.13 18.72
CA ALA A 209 -18.21 -14.42 18.37
C ALA A 209 -17.98 -12.90 18.24
N GLN A 210 -17.25 -12.29 19.18
CA GLN A 210 -16.93 -10.86 19.11
C GLN A 210 -15.98 -10.51 17.96
N GLU A 211 -15.02 -11.40 17.65
CA GLU A 211 -14.09 -11.23 16.54
C GLU A 211 -14.83 -11.33 15.20
N ALA A 212 -15.76 -12.29 15.04
CA ALA A 212 -16.65 -12.36 13.88
C ALA A 212 -17.55 -11.11 13.76
N ALA A 213 -18.10 -10.62 14.88
CA ALA A 213 -18.85 -9.36 14.91
C ALA A 213 -17.97 -8.16 14.51
N ARG A 214 -16.67 -8.19 14.83
CA ARG A 214 -15.72 -7.18 14.35
C ARG A 214 -15.50 -7.24 12.86
N VAL A 215 -15.37 -8.44 12.27
CA VAL A 215 -15.25 -8.60 10.81
C VAL A 215 -16.50 -8.06 10.10
N GLU A 216 -17.68 -8.34 10.65
CA GLU A 216 -18.94 -7.79 10.15
C GLU A 216 -18.96 -6.25 10.18
N ASP A 217 -18.66 -5.64 11.33
CA ASP A 217 -18.64 -4.18 11.50
C ASP A 217 -17.74 -3.49 10.47
N VAL A 218 -16.51 -3.99 10.28
CA VAL A 218 -15.59 -3.39 9.31
C VAL A 218 -16.06 -3.57 7.86
N TYR A 219 -16.68 -4.70 7.49
CA TYR A 219 -17.26 -4.87 6.15
C TYR A 219 -18.53 -4.04 5.95
N SER A 220 -19.35 -3.87 6.98
CA SER A 220 -20.52 -2.97 6.94
C SER A 220 -20.08 -1.54 6.64
N LEU A 221 -19.01 -1.06 7.29
CA LEU A 221 -18.42 0.25 7.00
C LEU A 221 -17.87 0.35 5.57
N VAL A 222 -17.28 -0.72 5.02
CA VAL A 222 -16.84 -0.76 3.62
C VAL A 222 -18.04 -0.67 2.68
N HIS A 223 -19.11 -1.43 2.94
CA HIS A 223 -20.34 -1.40 2.13
C HIS A 223 -21.00 -0.01 2.16
N GLN A 224 -21.09 0.61 3.34
CA GLN A 224 -21.57 1.99 3.47
C GLN A 224 -20.72 2.96 2.66
N THR A 225 -19.39 2.80 2.67
CA THR A 225 -18.49 3.64 1.87
C THR A 225 -18.69 3.42 0.36
N MET A 226 -18.83 2.16 -0.07
CA MET A 226 -19.05 1.80 -1.48
C MET A 226 -20.41 2.25 -2.01
N THR A 227 -21.41 2.50 -1.15
CA THR A 227 -22.75 2.94 -1.55
C THR A 227 -22.91 4.46 -1.58
N GLN A 228 -21.91 5.22 -1.13
CA GLN A 228 -21.90 6.68 -1.25
C GLN A 228 -21.82 7.10 -2.72
N ALA A 229 -22.52 8.19 -3.08
CA ALA A 229 -22.71 8.62 -4.46
C ALA A 229 -21.40 8.77 -5.28
N HIS A 230 -20.32 9.22 -4.64
CA HIS A 230 -19.04 9.44 -5.31
C HIS A 230 -18.19 8.17 -5.48
N VAL A 231 -18.59 7.03 -4.91
CA VAL A 231 -17.91 5.72 -5.03
C VAL A 231 -18.78 4.71 -5.77
N LYS A 232 -20.10 4.75 -5.56
CA LYS A 232 -21.07 3.74 -5.99
C LYS A 232 -21.06 3.45 -7.48
N ASP A 233 -21.04 4.50 -8.30
CA ASP A 233 -21.11 4.34 -9.77
C ASP A 233 -19.77 3.91 -10.38
N TYR A 234 -18.73 3.87 -9.57
CA TYR A 234 -17.35 3.67 -10.00
C TYR A 234 -16.78 2.32 -9.54
N VAL A 235 -17.21 1.79 -8.39
CA VAL A 235 -16.80 0.48 -7.89
C VAL A 235 -17.58 -0.64 -8.57
N PRO A 236 -16.94 -1.77 -8.94
CA PRO A 236 -17.66 -2.90 -9.52
C PRO A 236 -18.79 -3.41 -8.61
N PHE A 237 -19.98 -3.58 -9.17
CA PHE A 237 -21.15 -4.07 -8.44
C PHE A 237 -20.90 -5.42 -7.73
N SER A 238 -20.06 -6.28 -8.31
CA SER A 238 -19.66 -7.54 -7.70
C SER A 238 -18.87 -7.35 -6.40
N TRP A 239 -18.07 -6.30 -6.26
CA TRP A 239 -17.33 -6.00 -5.04
C TRP A 239 -18.25 -5.51 -3.94
N THR A 240 -19.13 -4.55 -4.25
CA THR A 240 -20.15 -4.08 -3.30
C THR A 240 -21.02 -5.23 -2.81
N THR A 241 -21.43 -6.12 -3.72
CA THR A 241 -22.20 -7.32 -3.36
C THR A 241 -21.37 -8.27 -2.49
N MET A 242 -20.11 -8.54 -2.85
CA MET A 242 -19.23 -9.45 -2.08
C MET A 242 -19.05 -8.95 -0.64
N VAL A 243 -18.76 -7.66 -0.48
CA VAL A 243 -18.61 -7.03 0.84
C VAL A 243 -19.91 -7.15 1.65
N HIS A 244 -21.07 -6.97 1.02
CA HIS A 244 -22.36 -7.12 1.70
C HIS A 244 -22.62 -8.58 2.11
N VAL A 245 -22.35 -9.55 1.23
CA VAL A 245 -22.42 -10.98 1.55
C VAL A 245 -21.50 -11.32 2.72
N LYS A 246 -20.27 -10.82 2.73
CA LYS A 246 -19.32 -11.02 3.83
C LYS A 246 -19.85 -10.43 5.15
N SER A 247 -20.37 -9.20 5.13
CA SER A 247 -20.97 -8.59 6.32
C SER A 247 -22.08 -9.48 6.90
N GLU A 248 -23.05 -9.92 6.10
CA GLU A 248 -24.14 -10.79 6.56
C GLU A 248 -23.64 -12.19 7.01
N HIS A 249 -22.65 -12.76 6.33
CA HIS A 249 -22.03 -14.03 6.71
C HIS A 249 -21.31 -13.95 8.06
N PHE A 250 -20.50 -12.91 8.28
CA PHE A 250 -19.79 -12.75 9.56
C PHE A 250 -20.75 -12.34 10.70
N LYS A 251 -21.85 -11.64 10.39
CA LYS A 251 -22.94 -11.45 11.35
C LYS A 251 -23.50 -12.80 11.80
N ALA A 252 -23.80 -13.68 10.84
CA ALA A 252 -24.33 -15.01 11.12
C ALA A 252 -23.34 -15.85 11.94
N LEU A 253 -22.04 -15.82 11.59
CA LEU A 253 -21.00 -16.52 12.35
C LEU A 253 -20.90 -16.01 13.79
N SER A 254 -20.98 -14.69 14.02
CA SER A 254 -20.94 -14.13 15.38
C SER A 254 -22.04 -14.74 16.26
N HIS A 255 -23.28 -14.79 15.76
CA HIS A 255 -24.41 -15.35 16.48
C HIS A 255 -24.33 -16.87 16.59
N TYR A 256 -23.80 -17.56 15.58
CA TYR A 256 -23.52 -18.98 15.68
C TYR A 256 -22.57 -19.26 16.86
N PHE A 257 -21.41 -18.59 16.93
CA PHE A 257 -20.46 -18.85 18.03
C PHE A 257 -21.01 -18.46 19.40
N ALA A 258 -21.84 -17.42 19.49
CA ALA A 258 -22.57 -17.07 20.70
C ALA A 258 -23.48 -18.20 21.17
N ALA A 259 -24.25 -18.78 20.24
CA ALA A 259 -25.12 -19.91 20.56
C ALA A 259 -24.33 -21.14 20.98
N ILE A 260 -23.20 -21.44 20.33
CA ILE A 260 -22.37 -22.57 20.74
C ILE A 260 -21.74 -22.34 22.12
N ALA A 261 -21.36 -21.11 22.46
CA ALA A 261 -20.92 -20.78 23.82
C ALA A 261 -22.01 -21.09 24.86
N LEU A 262 -23.26 -20.71 24.57
CA LEU A 262 -24.37 -20.92 25.48
C LEU A 262 -24.77 -22.41 25.59
N CYS A 263 -24.88 -23.11 24.45
CA CYS A 263 -25.45 -24.46 24.40
C CYS A 263 -24.43 -25.59 24.63
N ASP A 264 -23.18 -25.46 24.16
CA ASP A 264 -22.23 -26.58 24.12
C ASP A 264 -21.14 -26.50 25.19
N CYS A 265 -20.92 -25.33 25.77
CA CYS A 265 -19.99 -25.19 26.90
C CYS A 265 -20.69 -25.59 28.20
N PRO A 266 -19.97 -26.27 29.12
CA PRO A 266 -20.52 -26.60 30.42
C PRO A 266 -20.89 -25.33 31.20
N VAL A 267 -21.83 -25.48 32.12
CA VAL A 267 -22.16 -24.43 33.09
C VAL A 267 -20.91 -24.10 33.91
N ALA A 268 -20.72 -22.81 34.19
CA ALA A 268 -19.55 -22.32 34.92
C ALA A 268 -19.57 -22.84 36.36
N SER A 269 -18.42 -23.26 36.88
CA SER A 269 -18.28 -23.50 38.32
C SER A 269 -18.40 -22.18 39.11
N ASP A 270 -18.67 -22.27 40.41
CA ASP A 270 -18.75 -21.08 41.29
C ASP A 270 -17.48 -20.21 41.24
N ALA A 271 -16.32 -20.80 40.95
CA ALA A 271 -15.05 -20.10 40.81
C ALA A 271 -14.92 -19.34 39.48
N GLU A 272 -15.50 -19.84 38.39
CA GLU A 272 -15.42 -19.26 37.03
C GLU A 272 -16.56 -18.28 36.75
N LEU A 273 -17.68 -18.41 37.45
CA LEU A 273 -18.89 -17.64 37.23
C LEU A 273 -18.66 -16.11 37.25
N PRO A 274 -17.89 -15.52 38.20
CA PRO A 274 -17.65 -14.07 38.19
C PRO A 274 -16.93 -13.58 36.93
N GLU A 275 -16.03 -14.40 36.37
CA GLU A 275 -15.31 -14.06 35.13
C GLU A 275 -16.26 -14.17 33.92
N HIS A 276 -17.08 -15.22 33.87
CA HIS A 276 -18.07 -15.41 32.82
C HIS A 276 -19.13 -14.30 32.82
N GLU A 277 -19.65 -13.92 33.99
CA GLU A 277 -20.59 -12.80 34.13
C GLU A 277 -19.96 -11.49 33.62
N LYS A 278 -18.73 -11.19 34.04
CA LYS A 278 -18.02 -9.98 33.60
C LYS A 278 -17.81 -9.94 32.09
N ALA A 279 -17.44 -11.07 31.49
CA ALA A 279 -17.26 -11.17 30.05
C ALA A 279 -18.61 -10.99 29.32
N PHE A 280 -19.68 -11.58 29.83
CA PHE A 280 -20.99 -11.56 29.21
C PHE A 280 -21.68 -10.19 29.28
N ILE A 281 -21.46 -9.41 30.35
CA ILE A 281 -21.95 -8.02 30.45
C ILE A 281 -21.42 -7.16 29.29
N GLN A 282 -20.18 -7.42 28.83
CA GLN A 282 -19.56 -6.70 27.72
C GLN A 282 -19.76 -7.38 26.37
N PHE A 283 -20.50 -8.49 26.35
CA PHE A 283 -20.63 -9.33 25.17
C PHE A 283 -21.71 -8.82 24.23
N HIS A 284 -22.86 -8.37 24.75
CA HIS A 284 -23.95 -7.80 23.96
C HIS A 284 -23.94 -6.27 23.98
N ILE A 285 -24.45 -5.65 22.92
CA ILE A 285 -24.69 -4.20 22.85
C ILE A 285 -25.80 -3.78 23.83
N THR A 286 -26.81 -4.62 23.96
CA THR A 286 -27.92 -4.46 24.89
C THR A 286 -28.10 -5.78 25.63
N MET A 287 -28.31 -5.73 26.94
CA MET A 287 -28.51 -6.94 27.74
C MET A 287 -29.72 -7.73 27.22
N PRO A 288 -29.64 -9.07 27.18
CA PRO A 288 -30.79 -9.89 26.82
C PRO A 288 -31.95 -9.67 27.79
N GLU A 289 -33.16 -9.66 27.23
CA GLU A 289 -34.38 -9.72 28.04
C GLU A 289 -34.49 -11.09 28.71
N GLY A 290 -35.03 -11.12 29.94
CA GLY A 290 -35.21 -12.36 30.68
C GLY A 290 -34.69 -12.29 32.12
N PRO A 291 -34.26 -13.42 32.71
CA PRO A 291 -33.83 -13.49 34.10
C PRO A 291 -32.50 -12.76 34.32
N SER A 292 -32.08 -12.65 35.59
CA SER A 292 -30.78 -12.06 35.91
C SER A 292 -29.65 -12.83 35.24
N LEU A 293 -28.54 -12.14 34.94
CA LEU A 293 -27.39 -12.75 34.27
C LEU A 293 -26.87 -14.00 34.99
N HIS A 294 -26.88 -13.98 36.32
CA HIS A 294 -26.51 -15.10 37.16
C HIS A 294 -27.34 -16.34 36.84
N VAL A 295 -28.67 -16.19 36.81
CA VAL A 295 -29.61 -17.26 36.49
C VAL A 295 -29.43 -17.69 35.04
N LEU A 296 -29.32 -16.74 34.10
CA LEU A 296 -29.09 -17.02 32.68
C LEU A 296 -27.85 -17.88 32.44
N LEU A 297 -26.76 -17.66 33.16
CA LEU A 297 -25.50 -18.39 32.95
C LEU A 297 -25.44 -19.74 33.68
N GLN A 298 -26.22 -19.91 34.75
CA GLN A 298 -26.26 -21.12 35.58
C GLN A 298 -27.36 -22.11 35.15
N ASP A 299 -28.48 -21.63 34.62
CA ASP A 299 -29.60 -22.47 34.19
C ASP A 299 -29.41 -22.94 32.74
N PRO A 300 -29.25 -24.26 32.49
CA PRO A 300 -29.11 -24.81 31.15
C PRO A 300 -30.27 -24.49 30.21
N GLU A 301 -31.49 -24.36 30.74
CA GLU A 301 -32.67 -24.07 29.93
C GLU A 301 -32.67 -22.61 29.46
N GLU A 302 -32.31 -21.67 30.33
CA GLU A 302 -32.20 -20.25 29.97
C GLU A 302 -31.05 -20.00 28.98
N ARG A 303 -29.90 -20.70 29.16
CA ARG A 303 -28.82 -20.71 28.16
C ARG A 303 -29.31 -21.23 26.82
N ARG A 304 -30.08 -22.34 26.82
CA ARG A 304 -30.65 -22.95 25.61
C ARG A 304 -31.61 -21.99 24.91
N LYS A 305 -32.49 -21.30 25.64
CA LYS A 305 -33.43 -20.30 25.08
C LYS A 305 -32.70 -19.18 24.36
N LEU A 306 -31.70 -18.56 25.00
CA LEU A 306 -30.91 -17.51 24.38
C LEU A 306 -30.04 -18.03 23.23
N GLY A 307 -29.49 -19.24 23.36
CA GLY A 307 -28.76 -19.92 22.29
C GLY A 307 -29.64 -20.18 21.05
N LYS A 308 -30.89 -20.60 21.26
CA LYS A 308 -31.90 -20.80 20.20
C LYS A 308 -32.22 -19.49 19.48
N ALA A 309 -32.38 -18.39 20.21
CA ALA A 309 -32.54 -17.05 19.64
C ALA A 309 -31.34 -16.65 18.76
N HIS A 310 -30.12 -16.87 19.24
CA HIS A 310 -28.91 -16.60 18.47
C HIS A 310 -28.80 -17.48 17.21
N LEU A 311 -29.14 -18.76 17.28
CA LEU A 311 -29.15 -19.65 16.10
C LEU A 311 -30.19 -19.22 15.06
N LYS A 312 -31.39 -18.82 15.49
CA LYS A 312 -32.42 -18.27 14.60
C LYS A 312 -31.88 -17.05 13.84
N LYS A 313 -31.24 -16.12 14.56
CA LYS A 313 -30.61 -14.93 13.94
C LYS A 313 -29.45 -15.32 13.01
N ALA A 314 -28.64 -16.32 13.35
CA ALA A 314 -27.57 -16.83 12.50
C ALA A 314 -28.10 -17.45 11.19
N ILE A 315 -29.18 -18.24 11.26
CA ILE A 315 -29.84 -18.84 10.10
C ILE A 315 -30.37 -17.73 9.17
N MET A 316 -31.17 -16.81 9.69
CA MET A 316 -31.73 -15.69 8.92
C MET A 316 -30.64 -14.87 8.20
N LYS A 317 -29.52 -14.60 8.89
CA LYS A 317 -28.40 -13.85 8.33
C LYS A 317 -27.64 -14.60 7.24
N HIS A 318 -27.49 -15.92 7.37
CA HIS A 318 -26.94 -16.74 6.28
C HIS A 318 -27.89 -16.86 5.08
N GLU A 319 -29.20 -16.98 5.31
CA GLU A 319 -30.20 -16.96 4.24
C GLU A 319 -30.15 -15.64 3.46
N GLU A 320 -30.02 -14.51 4.16
CA GLU A 320 -29.85 -13.21 3.54
C GLU A 320 -28.53 -13.12 2.76
N ALA A 321 -27.41 -13.60 3.31
CA ALA A 321 -26.13 -13.67 2.59
C ALA A 321 -26.25 -14.51 1.30
N MET A 322 -26.94 -15.66 1.35
CA MET A 322 -27.20 -16.51 0.18
C MET A 322 -28.14 -15.84 -0.83
N ARG A 323 -29.14 -15.09 -0.37
CA ARG A 323 -30.05 -14.31 -1.21
C ARG A 323 -29.29 -13.22 -1.96
N ILE A 324 -28.50 -12.41 -1.25
CA ILE A 324 -27.67 -11.34 -1.84
C ILE A 324 -26.67 -11.93 -2.83
N HIS A 325 -26.00 -13.03 -2.46
CA HIS A 325 -25.12 -13.78 -3.36
C HIS A 325 -25.86 -14.18 -4.66
N GLY A 326 -27.07 -14.72 -4.53
CA GLY A 326 -27.94 -15.12 -5.63
C GLY A 326 -28.30 -13.98 -6.59
N LEU A 327 -28.30 -12.71 -6.15
CA LEU A 327 -28.61 -11.56 -7.01
C LEU A 327 -27.47 -11.21 -7.99
N CYS A 328 -26.20 -11.53 -7.67
CA CYS A 328 -25.07 -11.13 -8.49
C CYS A 328 -24.56 -12.25 -9.40
N LYS A 329 -24.66 -12.03 -10.73
CA LYS A 329 -24.25 -13.00 -11.76
C LYS A 329 -22.78 -13.43 -11.65
N ILE A 330 -21.90 -12.53 -11.22
CA ILE A 330 -20.46 -12.80 -11.08
C ILE A 330 -20.22 -13.68 -9.86
N LEU A 331 -20.86 -13.37 -8.72
CA LEU A 331 -20.67 -14.15 -7.50
C LEU A 331 -21.21 -15.58 -7.63
N ARG A 332 -22.34 -15.77 -8.34
CA ARG A 332 -22.88 -17.11 -8.61
C ARG A 332 -21.95 -18.05 -9.38
N LYS A 333 -20.89 -17.53 -10.01
CA LYS A 333 -19.86 -18.35 -10.68
C LYS A 333 -18.72 -18.74 -9.74
N MET A 334 -18.75 -18.30 -8.48
CA MET A 334 -17.74 -18.60 -7.46
C MET A 334 -18.23 -19.73 -6.57
N ASP A 335 -18.04 -20.97 -7.03
CA ASP A 335 -18.57 -22.17 -6.35
C ASP A 335 -18.15 -22.25 -4.87
N ILE A 336 -16.88 -21.90 -4.59
CA ILE A 336 -16.30 -21.81 -3.24
C ILE A 336 -17.15 -20.93 -2.31
N LEU A 337 -17.63 -19.77 -2.77
CA LEU A 337 -18.43 -18.86 -1.95
C LEU A 337 -19.80 -19.49 -1.62
N GLN A 338 -20.45 -20.10 -2.61
CA GLN A 338 -21.72 -20.78 -2.40
C GLN A 338 -21.57 -21.97 -1.43
N GLU A 339 -20.49 -22.74 -1.54
CA GLU A 339 -20.17 -23.86 -0.65
C GLU A 339 -19.99 -23.40 0.80
N VAL A 340 -19.20 -22.34 1.03
CA VAL A 340 -18.97 -21.79 2.38
C VAL A 340 -20.28 -21.33 3.01
N LEU A 341 -21.09 -20.55 2.28
CA LEU A 341 -22.37 -20.06 2.79
C LEU A 341 -23.34 -21.21 3.10
N SER A 342 -23.42 -22.18 2.19
CA SER A 342 -24.30 -23.35 2.36
C SER A 342 -23.87 -24.24 3.53
N PHE A 343 -22.56 -24.44 3.71
CA PHE A 343 -22.00 -25.19 4.81
C PHE A 343 -22.27 -24.51 6.15
N ALA A 344 -22.00 -23.21 6.26
CA ALA A 344 -22.23 -22.44 7.48
C ALA A 344 -23.72 -22.33 7.85
N HIS A 345 -24.60 -22.19 6.83
CA HIS A 345 -26.04 -22.25 6.99
C HIS A 345 -26.50 -23.62 7.53
N LYS A 346 -26.10 -24.72 6.87
CA LYS A 346 -26.42 -26.08 7.30
C LYS A 346 -25.95 -26.36 8.72
N ARG A 347 -24.74 -25.91 9.09
CA ARG A 347 -24.20 -26.05 10.45
C ARG A 347 -25.10 -25.38 11.50
N SER A 348 -25.60 -24.18 11.19
CA SER A 348 -26.52 -23.45 12.08
C SER A 348 -27.88 -24.14 12.16
N LEU A 349 -28.40 -24.63 11.04
CA LEU A 349 -29.69 -25.33 10.97
C LEU A 349 -29.65 -26.67 11.74
N SER A 350 -28.62 -27.48 11.52
CA SER A 350 -28.40 -28.73 12.26
C SER A 350 -28.33 -28.47 13.76
N LYS A 351 -27.57 -27.44 14.19
CA LYS A 351 -27.49 -27.09 15.60
C LYS A 351 -28.82 -26.62 16.17
N TYR A 352 -29.59 -25.84 15.42
CA TYR A 352 -30.93 -25.42 15.84
C TYR A 352 -31.85 -26.63 16.05
N SER A 353 -31.90 -27.56 15.08
CA SER A 353 -32.69 -28.79 15.19
C SER A 353 -32.27 -29.71 16.34
N GLU A 354 -30.99 -29.73 16.72
CA GLU A 354 -30.51 -30.51 17.87
C GLU A 354 -31.06 -29.99 19.22
N ILE A 355 -31.27 -28.68 19.34
CA ILE A 355 -31.68 -28.04 20.61
C ILE A 355 -33.17 -27.66 20.64
N ASP A 356 -33.87 -27.79 19.52
CA ASP A 356 -35.30 -27.54 19.37
C ASP A 356 -36.07 -28.78 19.85
N HIS A 357 -37.00 -28.58 20.79
CA HIS A 357 -37.79 -29.67 21.37
C HIS A 357 -39.27 -29.47 21.01
N GLU A 358 -39.98 -30.56 20.70
CA GLU A 358 -41.40 -30.52 20.31
C GLU A 358 -42.32 -29.90 21.39
N GLU A 359 -41.85 -29.87 22.64
CA GLU A 359 -42.56 -29.31 23.80
C GLU A 359 -42.23 -27.82 24.06
N ASP A 360 -41.41 -27.18 23.21
CA ASP A 360 -41.09 -25.75 23.32
C ASP A 360 -42.29 -24.88 22.87
N PHE A 361 -43.30 -24.70 23.73
CA PHE A 361 -44.49 -23.87 23.46
C PHE A 361 -44.24 -22.34 23.56
N PHE A 362 -42.99 -21.91 23.75
CA PHE A 362 -42.65 -20.49 23.88
C PHE A 362 -42.14 -19.90 22.56
N GLU A 363 -42.52 -18.65 22.27
CA GLU A 363 -41.92 -17.92 21.16
C GLU A 363 -40.44 -17.66 21.46
N THR A 364 -39.56 -18.07 20.54
CA THR A 364 -38.13 -17.73 20.62
C THR A 364 -37.98 -16.22 20.42
N GLY A 365 -37.59 -15.50 21.48
CA GLY A 365 -37.35 -14.07 21.44
C GLY A 365 -36.20 -13.64 20.52
N ASP A 366 -36.04 -12.32 20.35
CA ASP A 366 -34.99 -11.76 19.50
C ASP A 366 -33.62 -11.76 20.18
N ALA A 367 -32.60 -12.21 19.44
CA ALA A 367 -31.25 -12.24 19.97
C ALA A 367 -30.60 -10.84 19.94
N PRO A 368 -30.04 -10.36 21.08
CA PRO A 368 -29.34 -9.09 21.11
C PRO A 368 -28.12 -9.08 20.20
N ASP A 369 -27.74 -7.90 19.71
CA ASP A 369 -26.52 -7.75 18.92
C ASP A 369 -25.27 -7.95 19.78
N ILE A 370 -24.26 -8.58 19.19
CA ILE A 370 -22.97 -8.85 19.82
C ILE A 370 -22.08 -7.63 19.65
N HIS A 371 -21.43 -7.21 20.73
CA HIS A 371 -20.50 -6.10 20.72
C HIS A 371 -19.21 -6.46 19.96
N PRO A 372 -18.84 -5.73 18.89
CA PRO A 372 -17.64 -5.99 18.13
C PRO A 372 -16.37 -5.77 18.96
N LYS A 373 -15.51 -6.79 19.08
CA LYS A 373 -14.23 -6.68 19.79
C LYS A 373 -13.16 -7.46 19.06
N THR A 374 -11.94 -6.93 19.01
CA THR A 374 -10.79 -7.62 18.43
C THR A 374 -9.62 -7.71 19.40
N HIS A 375 -8.92 -8.83 19.34
CA HIS A 375 -7.68 -9.07 20.10
C HIS A 375 -6.44 -8.60 19.35
N GLN A 376 -6.51 -8.46 18.02
CA GLN A 376 -5.42 -7.97 17.19
C GLN A 376 -5.93 -6.88 16.24
N LYS A 377 -5.69 -5.62 16.59
CA LYS A 377 -6.07 -4.48 15.74
C LYS A 377 -5.25 -4.51 14.43
N PRO A 378 -5.90 -4.37 13.26
CA PRO A 378 -5.19 -4.22 12.00
C PRO A 378 -4.30 -2.97 11.98
N GLU A 379 -3.00 -3.16 11.75
CA GLU A 379 -2.05 -2.06 11.54
C GLU A 379 -1.93 -1.69 10.05
N ILE A 380 -1.72 -0.40 9.75
CA ILE A 380 -1.41 0.09 8.41
C ILE A 380 0.12 0.21 8.29
N LYS A 381 0.74 -0.54 7.37
CA LYS A 381 2.19 -0.56 7.18
C LYS A 381 2.60 0.31 5.99
N SER A 382 3.12 1.51 6.26
CA SER A 382 3.59 2.42 5.22
C SER A 382 4.69 1.79 4.35
N PRO A 383 4.76 2.15 3.05
CA PRO A 383 5.80 1.66 2.16
C PRO A 383 7.21 2.00 2.67
N ASN A 384 8.12 1.02 2.60
CA ASN A 384 9.53 1.23 2.93
C ASN A 384 10.35 1.46 1.65
N PHE A 385 10.49 2.73 1.25
CA PHE A 385 11.25 3.11 0.04
C PHE A 385 12.75 2.79 0.13
N SER A 386 13.30 2.58 1.33
CA SER A 386 14.73 2.27 1.53
C SER A 386 15.09 0.80 1.32
N GLN A 387 14.09 -0.09 1.19
CA GLN A 387 14.30 -1.52 1.02
C GLN A 387 15.00 -1.84 -0.30
N VAL A 388 14.62 -1.16 -1.39
CA VAL A 388 15.23 -1.31 -2.72
C VAL A 388 16.11 -0.10 -2.99
N LYS A 389 17.42 -0.25 -2.83
CA LYS A 389 18.36 0.83 -3.13
C LYS A 389 18.64 0.87 -4.63
N VAL A 390 18.63 2.06 -5.21
CA VAL A 390 18.93 2.27 -6.62
C VAL A 390 20.03 3.31 -6.77
N THR A 391 20.86 3.16 -7.81
CA THR A 391 21.86 4.15 -8.21
C THR A 391 21.29 5.04 -9.31
N ASP A 392 21.58 6.33 -9.26
CA ASP A 392 21.16 7.27 -10.30
C ASP A 392 21.71 6.84 -11.66
N LEU A 393 20.83 6.43 -12.58
CA LEU A 393 21.21 6.05 -13.95
C LEU A 393 21.93 7.19 -14.68
N PHE A 394 21.58 8.45 -14.37
CA PHE A 394 22.16 9.63 -14.97
C PHE A 394 23.29 10.24 -14.13
N HIS A 395 23.93 9.43 -13.27
CA HIS A 395 25.04 9.84 -12.41
C HIS A 395 26.16 10.59 -13.17
N ARG A 396 26.43 10.21 -14.43
CA ARG A 396 27.43 10.83 -15.31
C ARG A 396 27.17 12.33 -15.59
N LEU A 397 25.95 12.82 -15.42
CA LEU A 397 25.66 14.26 -15.55
C LEU A 397 26.37 15.08 -14.48
N GLY A 398 26.65 14.48 -13.31
CA GLY A 398 27.35 15.13 -12.21
C GLY A 398 26.55 15.09 -10.90
N PRO A 399 27.09 15.58 -9.79
CA PRO A 399 26.42 15.56 -8.48
C PRO A 399 25.09 16.31 -8.45
N LEU A 400 24.04 15.71 -7.88
CA LEU A 400 22.68 16.29 -7.85
C LEU A 400 22.58 17.65 -7.13
N SER A 401 23.48 17.92 -6.19
CA SER A 401 23.57 19.21 -5.49
C SER A 401 23.78 20.37 -6.46
N VAL A 402 24.52 20.13 -7.55
CA VAL A 402 24.85 21.14 -8.56
C VAL A 402 24.13 20.87 -9.86
N PHE A 403 24.13 19.64 -10.36
CA PHE A 403 23.62 19.22 -11.69
C PHE A 403 22.16 18.72 -11.63
N SER A 404 21.26 19.54 -11.10
CA SER A 404 19.82 19.29 -11.07
C SER A 404 19.07 20.17 -12.07
N ALA A 405 17.96 19.66 -12.62
CA ALA A 405 16.98 20.48 -13.35
C ALA A 405 16.44 21.67 -12.53
N LYS A 406 16.52 21.61 -11.20
CA LYS A 406 16.05 22.68 -10.32
C LYS A 406 17.01 23.87 -10.28
N ASN A 407 18.25 23.66 -10.68
CA ASN A 407 19.27 24.69 -10.73
C ASN A 407 19.32 25.31 -12.12
N LYS A 408 19.63 26.60 -12.20
CA LYS A 408 19.96 27.29 -13.46
C LYS A 408 21.46 27.58 -13.43
N TRP A 409 22.10 27.55 -14.59
CA TRP A 409 23.51 27.89 -14.70
C TRP A 409 23.72 28.88 -15.83
N TYR A 410 24.83 29.61 -15.73
CA TYR A 410 25.39 30.27 -16.90
C TYR A 410 26.08 29.24 -17.81
N PRO A 411 26.20 29.53 -19.12
CA PRO A 411 26.94 28.67 -20.03
C PRO A 411 28.34 28.36 -19.49
N ALA A 412 28.77 27.11 -19.64
CA ALA A 412 30.09 26.67 -19.19
C ALA A 412 31.19 27.55 -19.81
N ARG A 413 32.13 27.98 -18.96
CA ARG A 413 33.23 28.86 -19.36
C ARG A 413 34.52 28.08 -19.30
N ARG A 414 35.30 28.16 -20.37
CA ARG A 414 36.68 27.69 -20.42
C ARG A 414 37.62 28.84 -20.14
N VAL A 415 38.51 28.64 -19.19
CA VAL A 415 39.50 29.62 -18.77
C VAL A 415 40.87 28.98 -18.78
N HIS A 416 41.84 29.70 -19.34
CA HIS A 416 43.23 29.26 -19.39
C HIS A 416 44.04 30.09 -18.40
N LEU A 417 44.79 29.41 -17.53
CA LEU A 417 45.51 30.02 -16.42
C LEU A 417 47.00 29.73 -16.52
N MET A 418 47.81 30.79 -16.44
CA MET A 418 49.25 30.69 -16.33
C MET A 418 49.66 30.73 -14.85
N ARG A 419 50.61 29.89 -14.45
CA ARG A 419 51.07 29.87 -13.06
C ARG A 419 51.93 31.11 -12.78
N GLY A 420 51.46 31.99 -11.91
CA GLY A 420 52.23 33.15 -11.42
C GLY A 420 53.12 32.79 -10.21
N GLU A 421 53.85 33.78 -9.71
CA GLU A 421 54.77 33.62 -8.56
C GLU A 421 54.08 33.05 -7.31
N ASN A 422 52.81 33.44 -7.08
CA ASN A 422 51.99 32.99 -5.95
C ASN A 422 50.94 31.92 -6.35
N GLY A 423 51.18 31.18 -7.44
CA GLY A 423 50.25 30.21 -8.00
C GLY A 423 49.19 30.85 -8.91
N PHE A 424 47.98 30.30 -8.93
CA PHE A 424 46.92 30.74 -9.85
C PHE A 424 46.03 31.86 -9.29
N GLY A 425 46.16 32.22 -8.01
CA GLY A 425 45.43 33.34 -7.41
C GLY A 425 43.96 33.07 -7.08
N PHE A 426 43.61 31.83 -6.71
CA PHE A 426 42.28 31.47 -6.20
C PHE A 426 42.37 30.42 -5.09
N THR A 427 41.28 30.24 -4.34
CA THR A 427 41.14 29.18 -3.32
C THR A 427 39.99 28.23 -3.67
N LEU A 428 40.07 26.99 -3.18
CA LEU A 428 39.11 25.92 -3.44
C LEU A 428 38.38 25.50 -2.17
N ARG A 429 37.13 25.06 -2.29
CA ARG A 429 36.32 24.48 -1.20
C ARG A 429 35.39 23.39 -1.73
N GLY A 430 35.02 22.46 -0.85
CA GLY A 430 34.02 21.43 -1.14
C GLY A 430 34.56 20.32 -2.02
N ASP A 431 33.72 19.30 -2.22
CA ASP A 431 33.98 18.11 -3.00
C ASP A 431 32.77 17.85 -3.92
N SER A 432 33.03 17.33 -5.13
CA SER A 432 31.99 16.81 -6.03
C SER A 432 30.77 17.74 -6.21
N PRO A 433 30.89 18.81 -7.03
CA PRO A 433 32.13 19.34 -7.64
C PRO A 433 32.85 20.34 -6.73
N VAL A 434 34.15 20.52 -6.96
CA VAL A 434 34.98 21.48 -6.21
C VAL A 434 34.62 22.91 -6.64
N LEU A 435 34.44 23.78 -5.65
CA LEU A 435 34.05 25.19 -5.81
C LEU A 435 35.26 26.13 -5.70
N ILE A 436 35.29 27.19 -6.51
CA ILE A 436 36.14 28.37 -6.33
C ILE A 436 35.60 29.21 -5.16
N ALA A 437 36.30 29.17 -4.03
CA ALA A 437 35.88 29.81 -2.78
C ALA A 437 36.32 31.27 -2.67
N GLY A 438 37.24 31.71 -3.52
CA GLY A 438 37.70 33.09 -3.56
C GLY A 438 38.71 33.29 -4.67
N VAL A 439 38.72 34.48 -5.25
CA VAL A 439 39.64 34.88 -6.34
C VAL A 439 40.36 36.16 -5.91
N ILE A 440 41.69 36.18 -6.06
CA ILE A 440 42.51 37.34 -5.68
C ILE A 440 42.27 38.46 -6.72
N PRO A 441 41.82 39.66 -6.31
CA PRO A 441 41.63 40.78 -7.22
C PRO A 441 42.91 41.14 -7.98
N GLY A 442 42.82 41.27 -9.31
CA GLY A 442 43.97 41.55 -10.17
C GLY A 442 44.99 40.41 -10.31
N GLY A 443 44.68 39.21 -9.78
CA GLY A 443 45.50 38.02 -9.98
C GLY A 443 45.16 37.27 -11.27
N CYS A 444 45.99 36.29 -11.65
CA CYS A 444 45.83 35.49 -12.86
C CYS A 444 44.42 34.91 -13.04
N ALA A 445 43.84 34.32 -11.98
CA ALA A 445 42.47 33.81 -12.04
C ALA A 445 41.41 34.88 -12.29
N ALA A 446 41.56 36.07 -11.70
CA ALA A 446 40.63 37.18 -11.94
C ALA A 446 40.72 37.67 -13.40
N GLU A 447 41.94 37.81 -13.92
CA GLU A 447 42.19 38.25 -15.30
C GLU A 447 41.70 37.23 -16.33
N ALA A 448 41.83 35.93 -16.04
CA ALA A 448 41.27 34.86 -16.85
C ALA A 448 39.73 34.74 -16.72
N GLY A 449 39.11 35.49 -15.81
CA GLY A 449 37.67 35.55 -15.64
C GLY A 449 37.05 34.52 -14.70
N LEU A 450 37.84 33.81 -13.88
CA LEU A 450 37.30 32.99 -12.79
C LEU A 450 36.61 33.87 -11.75
N LYS A 451 35.54 33.35 -11.16
CA LYS A 451 34.74 34.03 -10.15
C LYS A 451 34.57 33.16 -8.92
N GLU A 452 34.44 33.81 -7.77
CA GLU A 452 33.94 33.13 -6.57
C GLU A 452 32.53 32.58 -6.86
N GLY A 453 32.28 31.34 -6.44
CA GLY A 453 31.03 30.65 -6.75
C GLY A 453 31.09 29.72 -7.97
N ASP A 454 32.18 29.75 -8.74
CA ASP A 454 32.37 28.84 -9.88
C ASP A 454 32.63 27.40 -9.43
N TYR A 455 31.97 26.43 -10.04
CA TYR A 455 32.25 25.00 -9.86
C TYR A 455 33.15 24.50 -10.98
N ILE A 456 34.23 23.79 -10.61
CA ILE A 456 35.14 23.15 -11.56
C ILE A 456 34.50 21.88 -12.10
N ILE A 457 34.31 21.83 -13.42
CA ILE A 457 33.75 20.67 -14.12
C ILE A 457 34.81 19.86 -14.88
N SER A 458 35.91 20.49 -15.31
CA SER A 458 37.06 19.78 -15.88
C SER A 458 38.38 20.55 -15.70
N VAL A 459 39.48 19.82 -15.69
CA VAL A 459 40.86 20.36 -15.67
C VAL A 459 41.66 19.66 -16.76
N ASN A 460 42.20 20.42 -17.72
CA ASN A 460 42.91 19.93 -18.91
C ASN A 460 42.12 18.83 -19.64
N GLY A 461 40.81 19.05 -19.84
CA GLY A 461 39.91 18.10 -20.48
C GLY A 461 39.52 16.88 -19.63
N LYS A 462 40.11 16.67 -18.45
CA LYS A 462 39.69 15.59 -17.53
C LYS A 462 38.47 16.02 -16.73
N ASP A 463 37.37 15.27 -16.84
CA ASP A 463 36.16 15.46 -16.03
C ASP A 463 36.50 15.43 -14.53
N CYS A 464 36.05 16.46 -13.81
CA CYS A 464 36.27 16.65 -12.39
C CYS A 464 34.96 16.80 -11.60
N LYS A 465 33.79 16.53 -12.22
CA LYS A 465 32.47 16.75 -11.60
C LYS A 465 32.31 15.95 -10.30
N TRP A 466 32.91 14.76 -10.24
CA TRP A 466 32.91 13.87 -9.09
C TRP A 466 34.26 13.81 -8.35
N SER A 467 35.25 14.60 -8.76
CA SER A 467 36.55 14.60 -8.10
C SER A 467 36.47 15.22 -6.71
N LYS A 468 37.30 14.69 -5.81
CA LYS A 468 37.52 15.28 -4.50
C LYS A 468 38.50 16.44 -4.60
N HIS A 469 38.47 17.33 -3.61
CA HIS A 469 39.34 18.49 -3.48
C HIS A 469 40.82 18.14 -3.73
N ALA A 470 41.31 17.10 -3.06
CA ALA A 470 42.71 16.68 -3.18
C ALA A 470 43.10 16.26 -4.61
N GLU A 471 42.19 15.60 -5.34
CA GLU A 471 42.41 15.17 -6.72
C GLU A 471 42.46 16.36 -7.67
N VAL A 472 41.54 17.32 -7.51
CA VAL A 472 41.55 18.55 -8.31
C VAL A 472 42.83 19.35 -8.04
N VAL A 473 43.24 19.48 -6.77
CA VAL A 473 44.51 20.13 -6.41
C VAL A 473 45.71 19.42 -7.05
N GLN A 474 45.71 18.10 -7.10
CA GLN A 474 46.77 17.34 -7.76
C GLN A 474 46.81 17.61 -9.27
N LEU A 475 45.66 17.63 -9.93
CA LEU A 475 45.56 17.94 -11.37
C LEU A 475 46.08 19.34 -11.67
N LEU A 476 45.70 20.33 -10.86
CA LEU A 476 46.17 21.71 -10.97
C LEU A 476 47.67 21.85 -10.69
N LYS A 477 48.27 20.99 -9.87
CA LYS A 477 49.71 20.99 -9.60
C LYS A 477 50.53 20.30 -10.69
N SER A 478 49.94 19.34 -11.39
CA SER A 478 50.60 18.55 -12.43
C SER A 478 50.75 19.26 -13.78
N THR A 479 50.37 20.54 -13.88
CA THR A 479 50.48 21.33 -15.10
C THR A 479 51.90 21.82 -15.37
N GLY A 480 52.34 21.65 -16.62
CA GLY A 480 53.64 22.12 -17.11
C GLY A 480 53.66 23.62 -17.45
N GLU A 481 54.65 24.02 -18.26
CA GLU A 481 54.86 25.42 -18.65
C GLU A 481 53.71 26.01 -19.49
N GLU A 482 52.89 25.17 -20.11
CA GLU A 482 51.73 25.57 -20.93
C GLU A 482 50.52 26.02 -20.10
N GLY A 483 50.59 26.05 -18.77
CA GLY A 483 49.48 26.47 -17.93
C GLY A 483 48.41 25.39 -17.74
N VAL A 484 47.23 25.80 -17.29
CA VAL A 484 46.09 24.91 -17.03
C VAL A 484 44.81 25.45 -17.66
N GLU A 485 44.10 24.59 -18.40
CA GLU A 485 42.75 24.86 -18.84
C GLU A 485 41.76 24.33 -17.80
N ILE A 486 40.86 25.19 -17.34
CA ILE A 486 39.77 24.82 -16.43
C ILE A 486 38.44 25.14 -17.12
N SER A 487 37.52 24.19 -17.10
CA SER A 487 36.12 24.47 -17.42
C SER A 487 35.33 24.63 -16.13
N VAL A 488 34.52 25.69 -16.05
CA VAL A 488 33.70 26.00 -14.88
C VAL A 488 32.25 26.31 -15.25
N ILE A 489 31.34 26.09 -14.30
CA ILE A 489 29.95 26.55 -14.34
C ILE A 489 29.65 27.42 -13.12
N THR A 490 28.70 28.34 -13.26
CA THR A 490 28.24 29.22 -12.18
C THR A 490 26.74 29.03 -12.01
N LEU A 491 26.28 28.80 -10.77
CA LEU A 491 24.86 28.74 -10.40
C LEU A 491 24.18 30.12 -10.44
#